data_AF-A0A6I9P5I5-F1
#
_entry.id   AF-A0A6I9P5I5-F1
#
_cell.length_a   1.000
_cell.length_b   1.000
_cell.length_c   1.000
_cell.angle_alpha   90.00
_cell.angle_beta   90.00
_cell.angle_gamma   90.00
#
_symmetry.space_group_name_H-M   'P 1'
#
loop_
_entity.id
_entity.type
_entity.pdbx_description
1 polymer ?
#
loop_
_entity_poly.entity_id
_entity_poly.type
_entity_poly.pdbx_seq_one_letter_code
_entity_poly.pdbx_strand_id
1 'polypeptide(L)'
;MWSLCRNFIRPALSTGGLQSLCRSVVAPLVSRSYGTRFNVPPSAEFVSRVSGIPTMNKLPHQESAEGLDAAFIGVPIDTGTSNRPGARFGPRQIRVESAMLRSFNSGTRAAPYDSLMVADIGDVNVNLYDLKDTCTRIREFYRKVLSAGCIPLTMGEEYYIISYFCGSLKAASPPSNESPP
;
A
#
# COMPACT_ATOMS: atom_id res chain seq x y z
N MET A 1 -2.10 18.29 23.35
CA MET A 1 -1.34 18.34 22.07
C MET A 1 -2.20 17.82 20.92
N TRP A 2 -3.41 18.39 20.76
CA TRP A 2 -4.49 17.94 19.88
C TRP A 2 -5.18 19.16 19.25
N SER A 3 -4.37 20.09 18.73
CA SER A 3 -4.87 21.37 18.18
C SER A 3 -4.34 21.71 16.77
N LEU A 4 -3.27 21.05 16.30
CA LEU A 4 -2.66 21.39 15.00
C LEU A 4 -3.19 20.61 13.78
N CYS A 5 -4.04 19.59 13.97
CA CYS A 5 -4.65 18.84 12.86
C CYS A 5 -6.01 19.38 12.38
N ARG A 6 -6.50 20.49 12.93
CA ARG A 6 -7.86 21.00 12.64
C ARG A 6 -7.97 22.04 11.52
N ASN A 7 -6.85 22.51 10.96
CA ASN A 7 -6.87 23.61 10.00
C ASN A 7 -6.99 23.22 8.52
N PHE A 8 -7.17 21.94 8.17
CA PHE A 8 -7.21 21.51 6.76
C PHE A 8 -8.59 21.14 6.21
N ILE A 9 -9.68 21.31 6.98
CA ILE A 9 -11.03 20.98 6.51
C ILE A 9 -12.03 22.08 6.91
N ARG A 10 -12.07 23.16 6.13
CA ARG A 10 -13.28 23.99 5.92
C ARG A 10 -13.28 24.52 4.47
N PRO A 11 -14.35 24.31 3.68
CA PRO A 11 -14.43 24.83 2.33
C PRO A 11 -14.97 26.26 2.33
N ALA A 12 -14.23 27.18 1.72
CA ALA A 12 -14.76 28.47 1.29
C ALA A 12 -15.32 28.31 -0.13
N LEU A 13 -16.65 28.30 -0.24
CA LEU A 13 -17.37 28.50 -1.49
C LEU A 13 -17.33 29.99 -1.84
N SER A 14 -16.59 30.40 -2.87
CA SER A 14 -17.09 31.35 -3.87
C SER A 14 -16.16 31.49 -5.09
N THR A 15 -16.82 31.39 -6.25
CA THR A 15 -16.53 32.06 -7.53
C THR A 15 -15.21 31.77 -8.25
N GLY A 16 -15.33 30.85 -9.23
CA GLY A 16 -14.77 31.02 -10.57
C GLY A 16 -13.27 30.78 -10.72
N GLY A 17 -12.89 29.56 -11.11
CA GLY A 17 -11.55 29.31 -11.65
C GLY A 17 -10.91 27.94 -11.39
N LEU A 18 -11.57 27.03 -10.66
CA LEU A 18 -10.95 25.79 -10.17
C LEU A 18 -11.61 24.48 -10.63
N GLN A 19 -12.10 24.41 -11.87
CA GLN A 19 -12.49 23.11 -12.47
C GLN A 19 -11.31 22.37 -13.13
N SER A 20 -10.15 23.00 -13.25
CA SER A 20 -8.98 22.45 -13.95
C SER A 20 -8.05 21.62 -13.06
N LEU A 21 -7.88 21.99 -11.78
CA LEU A 21 -6.81 21.39 -10.95
C LEU A 21 -7.19 20.15 -10.13
N CYS A 22 -8.47 19.84 -9.93
CA CYS A 22 -8.88 18.60 -9.24
C CYS A 22 -8.92 17.37 -10.16
N ARG A 23 -8.58 17.51 -11.45
CA ARG A 23 -8.54 16.39 -12.41
C ARG A 23 -7.17 15.71 -12.53
N SER A 24 -6.09 16.28 -11.99
CA SER A 24 -4.73 15.81 -12.27
C SER A 24 -4.16 14.81 -11.25
N VAL A 25 -4.76 14.66 -10.06
CA VAL A 25 -4.32 13.68 -9.04
C VAL A 25 -5.20 12.45 -8.98
N VAL A 26 -6.35 12.47 -9.67
CA VAL A 26 -7.14 11.28 -9.99
C VAL A 26 -6.86 10.96 -11.45
N ALA A 27 -5.68 10.39 -11.73
CA ALA A 27 -5.39 9.82 -13.04
C ALA A 27 -6.55 8.89 -13.43
N PRO A 28 -7.01 8.91 -14.69
CA PRO A 28 -8.15 8.12 -15.09
C PRO A 28 -7.80 6.65 -14.84
N LEU A 29 -8.69 5.94 -14.15
CA LEU A 29 -8.71 4.48 -14.12
C LEU A 29 -8.81 4.03 -15.58
N VAL A 30 -7.65 3.83 -16.22
CA VAL A 30 -7.56 3.47 -17.63
C VAL A 30 -8.19 2.09 -17.76
N SER A 31 -9.31 2.08 -18.48
CA SER A 31 -9.96 0.94 -19.12
C SER A 31 -8.95 -0.17 -19.44
N ARG A 32 -8.94 -1.21 -18.62
CA ARG A 32 -8.16 -2.42 -18.88
C ARG A 32 -9.13 -3.49 -19.37
N SER A 33 -8.77 -4.08 -20.50
CA SER A 33 -9.59 -5.00 -21.28
C SER A 33 -10.14 -6.15 -20.44
N TYR A 34 -11.45 -6.40 -20.57
CA TYR A 34 -12.16 -7.59 -20.08
C TYR A 34 -11.51 -8.85 -20.68
N GLY A 35 -10.54 -9.45 -19.98
CA GLY A 35 -9.83 -10.62 -20.50
C GLY A 35 -9.05 -11.44 -19.47
N THR A 36 -8.73 -10.90 -18.30
CA THR A 36 -8.09 -11.64 -17.20
C THR A 36 -8.97 -11.56 -15.97
N ARG A 37 -9.44 -12.70 -15.44
CA ARG A 37 -10.16 -12.71 -14.16
C ARG A 37 -9.26 -12.05 -13.10
N PHE A 38 -9.81 -11.10 -12.35
CA PHE A 38 -9.10 -10.51 -11.23
C PHE A 38 -8.68 -11.58 -10.20
N ASN A 39 -7.72 -11.26 -9.35
CA ASN A 39 -7.20 -12.15 -8.33
C ASN A 39 -8.20 -12.14 -7.19
N VAL A 40 -8.96 -13.21 -7.09
CA VAL A 40 -9.95 -13.39 -6.03
C VAL A 40 -9.42 -14.44 -5.06
N PRO A 41 -9.51 -14.20 -3.74
CA PRO A 41 -9.13 -15.21 -2.77
C PRO A 41 -10.05 -16.44 -2.87
N PRO A 42 -9.52 -17.66 -2.68
CA PRO A 42 -10.30 -18.88 -2.81
C PRO A 42 -11.44 -18.93 -1.78
N SER A 43 -12.61 -19.41 -2.21
CA SER A 43 -13.73 -19.62 -1.30
C SER A 43 -13.39 -20.69 -0.26
N ALA A 44 -13.89 -20.50 0.96
CA ALA A 44 -13.73 -21.44 2.07
C ALA A 44 -14.43 -22.80 1.81
N GLU A 45 -15.31 -22.87 0.80
CA GLU A 45 -15.95 -24.10 0.36
C GLU A 45 -14.97 -25.06 -0.34
N PHE A 46 -13.98 -24.51 -1.07
CA PHE A 46 -13.01 -25.31 -1.81
C PHE A 46 -11.71 -25.51 -1.04
N VAL A 47 -11.28 -24.51 -0.27
CA VAL A 47 -10.01 -24.54 0.47
C VAL A 47 -10.26 -24.13 1.92
N SER A 48 -9.92 -25.01 2.85
CA SER A 48 -10.00 -24.68 4.28
C SER A 48 -9.17 -23.43 4.60
N ARG A 49 -9.71 -22.55 5.45
CA ARG A 49 -9.06 -21.28 5.81
C ARG A 49 -7.69 -21.49 6.48
N VAL A 50 -7.49 -22.59 7.18
CA VAL A 50 -6.21 -22.90 7.83
C VAL A 50 -5.16 -23.50 6.89
N SER A 51 -5.52 -23.87 5.67
CA SER A 51 -4.64 -24.54 4.70
C SER A 51 -4.13 -23.59 3.61
N GLY A 52 -2.94 -23.87 3.08
CA GLY A 52 -2.30 -23.12 2.00
C GLY A 52 -1.15 -22.21 2.45
N ILE A 53 -0.56 -21.51 1.49
CA ILE A 53 0.52 -20.55 1.74
C ILE A 53 -0.07 -19.32 2.44
N PRO A 54 0.51 -18.84 3.57
CA PRO A 54 0.01 -17.69 4.30
C PRO A 54 0.41 -16.38 3.62
N THR A 55 -0.15 -16.12 2.44
CA THR A 55 -0.11 -14.81 1.76
C THR A 55 -1.23 -13.92 2.27
N MET A 56 -1.10 -12.60 2.04
CA MET A 56 -2.10 -11.64 2.45
C MET A 56 -3.46 -11.94 1.81
N ASN A 57 -4.48 -12.12 2.66
CA ASN A 57 -5.85 -12.49 2.26
C ASN A 57 -5.95 -13.76 1.40
N LYS A 58 -4.94 -14.64 1.40
CA LYS A 58 -4.83 -15.79 0.47
C LYS A 58 -4.81 -15.40 -1.01
N LEU A 59 -4.33 -14.21 -1.33
CA LEU A 59 -4.08 -13.81 -2.71
C LEU A 59 -2.86 -14.55 -3.28
N PRO A 60 -2.74 -14.67 -4.62
CA PRO A 60 -1.53 -15.23 -5.21
C PRO A 60 -0.30 -14.37 -4.86
N HIS A 61 0.82 -15.05 -4.67
CA HIS A 61 2.12 -14.39 -4.55
C HIS A 61 2.65 -14.06 -5.95
N GLN A 62 3.14 -12.84 -6.14
CA GLN A 62 3.76 -12.39 -7.38
C GLN A 62 5.08 -11.69 -7.06
N GLU A 63 6.14 -11.96 -7.82
CA GLU A 63 7.47 -11.36 -7.56
C GLU A 63 7.56 -9.90 -8.02
N SER A 64 6.73 -9.49 -8.98
CA SER A 64 6.73 -8.14 -9.56
C SER A 64 5.40 -7.41 -9.32
N ALA A 65 5.46 -6.08 -9.31
CA ALA A 65 4.27 -5.22 -9.26
C ALA A 65 3.66 -4.94 -10.65
N GLU A 66 4.22 -5.54 -11.70
CA GLU A 66 3.82 -5.28 -13.08
C GLU A 66 2.41 -5.80 -13.33
N GLY A 67 1.57 -4.92 -13.87
CA GLY A 67 0.19 -5.25 -14.18
C GLY A 67 -0.72 -5.38 -12.96
N LEU A 68 -0.30 -4.98 -11.76
CA LEU A 68 -1.16 -4.89 -10.58
C LEU A 68 -1.67 -3.47 -10.36
N ASP A 69 -2.93 -3.33 -9.96
CA ASP A 69 -3.49 -2.03 -9.57
C ASP A 69 -3.11 -1.69 -8.12
N ALA A 70 -3.07 -2.70 -7.25
CA ALA A 70 -2.59 -2.57 -5.88
C ALA A 70 -1.79 -3.81 -5.45
N ALA A 71 -0.81 -3.62 -4.57
CA ALA A 71 0.05 -4.70 -4.08
C ALA A 71 0.24 -4.63 -2.57
N PHE A 72 0.12 -5.77 -1.89
CA PHE A 72 0.47 -5.89 -0.48
C PHE A 72 1.98 -6.08 -0.32
N ILE A 73 2.57 -5.29 0.57
CA ILE A 73 4.02 -5.24 0.81
C ILE A 73 4.27 -5.29 2.30
N GLY A 74 5.09 -6.21 2.78
CA GLY A 74 5.57 -6.19 4.16
C GLY A 74 6.93 -5.53 4.29
N VAL A 75 7.14 -4.78 5.37
CA VAL A 75 8.45 -4.19 5.71
C VAL A 75 8.84 -4.64 7.11
N PRO A 76 9.61 -5.73 7.25
CA PRO A 76 9.92 -6.35 8.54
C PRO A 76 11.12 -5.67 9.24
N ILE A 77 10.95 -4.43 9.68
CA ILE A 77 11.97 -3.65 10.39
C ILE A 77 11.49 -3.26 11.79
N ASP A 78 12.41 -3.25 12.76
CA ASP A 78 12.17 -2.73 14.12
C ASP A 78 13.42 -2.08 14.76
N THR A 79 14.46 -1.82 13.97
CA THR A 79 15.76 -1.31 14.44
C THR A 79 15.69 0.13 14.94
N GLY A 80 14.68 0.92 14.58
CA GLY A 80 14.45 2.27 15.10
C GLY A 80 13.61 2.32 16.38
N THR A 81 13.27 1.18 16.97
CA THR A 81 12.42 1.11 18.17
C THR A 81 13.18 1.51 19.43
N SER A 82 12.65 2.46 20.19
CA SER A 82 13.29 2.97 21.41
C SER A 82 13.00 2.16 22.68
N ASN A 83 11.92 1.36 22.69
CA ASN A 83 11.45 0.67 23.89
C ASN A 83 11.40 -0.86 23.70
N ARG A 84 10.35 -1.38 23.06
CA ARG A 84 10.12 -2.84 22.94
C ARG A 84 10.24 -3.29 21.48
N PRO A 85 11.32 -4.00 21.10
CA PRO A 85 11.46 -4.56 19.76
C PRO A 85 10.50 -5.75 19.54
N GLY A 86 10.32 -6.19 18.29
CA GLY A 86 9.43 -7.30 17.93
C GLY A 86 8.54 -7.04 16.71
N ALA A 87 8.43 -5.76 16.29
CA ALA A 87 7.65 -5.35 15.12
C ALA A 87 8.07 -6.04 13.81
N ARG A 88 9.32 -6.52 13.72
CA ARG A 88 9.84 -7.25 12.55
C ARG A 88 9.02 -8.50 12.18
N PHE A 89 8.32 -9.10 13.14
CA PHE A 89 7.47 -10.28 12.91
C PHE A 89 6.02 -9.92 12.58
N GLY A 90 5.64 -8.64 12.68
CA GLY A 90 4.28 -8.14 12.45
C GLY A 90 3.72 -8.54 11.07
N PRO A 91 4.41 -8.24 9.96
CA PRO A 91 3.89 -8.56 8.62
C PRO A 91 3.58 -10.05 8.42
N ARG A 92 4.35 -10.94 9.05
CA ARG A 92 4.09 -12.38 9.00
C ARG A 92 2.83 -12.76 9.77
N GLN A 93 2.64 -12.21 10.97
CA GLN A 93 1.45 -12.50 11.78
C GLN A 93 0.18 -11.94 11.13
N ILE A 94 0.25 -10.73 10.57
CA ILE A 94 -0.88 -10.12 9.84
C ILE A 94 -1.34 -11.05 8.70
N ARG A 95 -0.41 -11.61 7.92
CA ARG A 95 -0.77 -12.54 6.84
C ARG A 95 -1.45 -13.80 7.35
N VAL A 96 -0.95 -14.39 8.45
CA VAL A 96 -1.56 -15.59 9.06
C VAL A 96 -2.99 -15.31 9.52
N GLU A 97 -3.20 -14.21 10.26
CA GLU A 97 -4.53 -13.83 10.76
C GLU A 97 -5.48 -13.38 9.64
N SER A 98 -4.95 -12.87 8.52
CA SER A 98 -5.74 -12.45 7.37
C SER A 98 -6.54 -13.58 6.71
N ALA A 99 -6.21 -14.85 6.98
CA ALA A 99 -6.93 -16.01 6.44
C ALA A 99 -8.42 -16.05 6.83
N MET A 100 -8.80 -15.35 7.90
CA MET A 100 -10.19 -15.26 8.37
C MET A 100 -10.99 -14.14 7.69
N LEU A 101 -10.34 -13.25 6.93
CA LEU A 101 -11.00 -12.16 6.23
C LEU A 101 -11.88 -12.69 5.08
N ARG A 102 -12.95 -11.95 4.78
CA ARG A 102 -13.86 -12.24 3.67
C ARG A 102 -13.57 -11.28 2.51
N SER A 103 -13.80 -11.75 1.29
CA SER A 103 -13.62 -10.96 0.06
C SER A 103 -14.61 -9.81 -0.07
N PHE A 104 -15.73 -9.88 0.65
CA PHE A 104 -16.82 -8.91 0.58
C PHE A 104 -17.02 -8.19 1.91
N ASN A 105 -17.15 -6.87 1.85
CA ASN A 105 -17.53 -6.06 2.99
C ASN A 105 -19.05 -5.90 3.04
N SER A 106 -19.71 -6.47 4.07
CA SER A 106 -21.17 -6.38 4.22
C SER A 106 -21.69 -4.97 4.52
N GLY A 107 -20.88 -4.10 5.12
CA GLY A 107 -21.28 -2.74 5.49
C GLY A 107 -21.28 -1.78 4.29
N THR A 108 -20.19 -1.75 3.54
CA THR A 108 -20.06 -0.86 2.36
C THR A 108 -20.49 -1.52 1.06
N ARG A 109 -20.76 -2.84 1.08
CA ARG A 109 -21.02 -3.68 -0.09
C ARG A 109 -19.91 -3.65 -1.15
N ALA A 110 -18.70 -3.27 -0.75
CA ALA A 110 -17.54 -3.25 -1.64
C ALA A 110 -16.91 -4.64 -1.74
N ALA A 111 -16.65 -5.07 -2.98
CA ALA A 111 -15.84 -6.23 -3.32
C ALA A 111 -14.61 -5.74 -4.11
N PRO A 112 -13.49 -5.42 -3.45
CA PRO A 112 -12.33 -4.83 -4.12
C PRO A 112 -11.68 -5.77 -5.15
N TYR A 113 -11.80 -7.09 -4.95
CA TYR A 113 -11.22 -8.10 -5.82
C TYR A 113 -11.99 -8.34 -7.12
N ASP A 114 -13.19 -7.77 -7.25
CA ASP A 114 -14.00 -7.90 -8.47
C ASP A 114 -13.70 -6.80 -9.49
N SER A 115 -12.97 -5.76 -9.08
CA SER A 115 -12.66 -4.58 -9.91
C SER A 115 -11.19 -4.19 -9.95
N LEU A 116 -10.35 -4.73 -9.06
CA LEU A 116 -8.94 -4.39 -8.95
C LEU A 116 -8.05 -5.63 -9.03
N MET A 117 -6.93 -5.50 -9.73
CA MET A 117 -5.89 -6.51 -9.78
C MET A 117 -4.98 -6.38 -8.57
N VAL A 118 -5.17 -7.25 -7.57
CA VAL A 118 -4.44 -7.22 -6.30
C VAL A 118 -3.64 -8.50 -6.08
N ALA A 119 -2.40 -8.40 -5.63
CA ALA A 119 -1.59 -9.56 -5.24
C ALA A 119 -0.68 -9.23 -4.03
N ASP A 120 -0.10 -10.27 -3.44
CA ASP A 120 0.94 -10.12 -2.41
C ASP A 120 2.32 -10.21 -3.05
N ILE A 121 3.08 -9.12 -2.99
CA ILE A 121 4.44 -9.08 -3.55
C ILE A 121 5.54 -9.43 -2.54
N GLY A 122 5.12 -9.90 -1.35
CA GLY A 122 6.03 -10.35 -0.31
C GLY A 122 6.62 -9.20 0.50
N ASP A 123 7.85 -9.41 0.97
CA ASP A 123 8.52 -8.52 1.90
C ASP A 123 9.74 -7.86 1.27
N VAL A 124 10.02 -6.63 1.70
CA VAL A 124 11.27 -5.95 1.33
C VAL A 124 12.43 -6.64 2.05
N ASN A 125 13.48 -6.98 1.29
CA ASN A 125 14.71 -7.50 1.88
C ASN A 125 15.47 -6.38 2.62
N VAL A 126 15.43 -6.43 3.95
CA VAL A 126 16.03 -5.44 4.84
C VAL A 126 17.30 -5.97 5.51
N ASN A 127 18.21 -5.06 5.83
CA ASN A 127 19.42 -5.33 6.59
C ASN A 127 19.21 -4.99 8.08
N LEU A 128 19.23 -5.99 8.94
CA LEU A 128 18.96 -5.82 10.38
C LEU A 128 20.10 -5.10 11.14
N TYR A 129 21.27 -4.94 10.53
CA TYR A 129 22.45 -4.38 11.19
C TYR A 129 22.75 -2.94 10.76
N ASP A 130 22.31 -2.55 9.56
CA ASP A 130 22.51 -1.20 9.03
C ASP A 130 21.17 -0.58 8.63
N LEU A 131 20.75 0.40 9.43
CA LEU A 131 19.53 1.16 9.19
C LEU A 131 19.62 2.00 7.91
N LYS A 132 20.79 2.56 7.57
CA LYS A 132 20.94 3.40 6.38
C LYS A 132 20.83 2.57 5.10
N ASP A 133 21.47 1.40 5.08
CA ASP A 133 21.35 0.44 3.97
C ASP A 133 19.90 -0.01 3.79
N THR A 134 19.22 -0.37 4.90
CA THR A 134 17.80 -0.74 4.87
C THR A 134 16.91 0.37 4.31
N CYS A 135 17.12 1.61 4.73
CA CYS A 135 16.36 2.74 4.20
C CYS A 135 16.56 2.91 2.68
N THR A 136 17.78 2.70 2.18
CA THR A 136 18.06 2.73 0.74
C THR A 136 17.33 1.60 0.01
N ARG A 137 17.38 0.37 0.53
CA ARG A 137 16.69 -0.80 -0.04
C ARG A 137 15.19 -0.62 -0.10
N ILE A 138 14.59 -0.09 0.96
CA ILE A 138 13.17 0.24 1.02
C ILE A 138 12.83 1.25 -0.08
N ARG A 139 13.54 2.39 -0.16
CA ARG A 139 13.28 3.40 -1.20
C ARG A 139 13.36 2.82 -2.61
N GLU A 140 14.39 2.04 -2.92
CA GLU A 140 14.53 1.42 -4.23
C GLU A 140 13.43 0.42 -4.55
N PHE A 141 12.98 -0.36 -3.57
CA PHE A 141 11.86 -1.29 -3.74
C PHE A 141 10.58 -0.52 -4.07
N TYR A 142 10.22 0.49 -3.28
CA TYR A 142 9.02 1.29 -3.52
C TYR A 142 9.10 2.06 -4.84
N ARG A 143 10.28 2.56 -5.22
CA ARG A 143 10.47 3.22 -6.52
C ARG A 143 10.11 2.28 -7.68
N LYS A 144 10.51 1.00 -7.62
CA LYS A 144 10.14 0.00 -8.63
C LYS A 144 8.63 -0.23 -8.68
N VAL A 145 7.99 -0.41 -7.52
CA VAL A 145 6.54 -0.61 -7.42
C VAL A 145 5.77 0.59 -7.99
N LEU A 146 6.16 1.81 -7.62
CA LEU A 146 5.54 3.04 -8.10
C LEU A 146 5.78 3.25 -9.61
N SER A 147 6.96 2.88 -10.12
CA SER A 147 7.24 2.96 -11.56
C SER A 147 6.39 2.01 -12.40
N ALA A 148 5.90 0.92 -11.80
CA ALA A 148 4.94 0.01 -12.45
C ALA A 148 3.50 0.56 -12.45
N GLY A 149 3.24 1.71 -11.81
CA GLY A 149 1.91 2.30 -11.69
C GLY A 149 1.01 1.62 -10.63
N CYS A 150 1.60 0.78 -9.77
CA CYS A 150 0.87 0.04 -8.75
C CYS A 150 0.75 0.84 -7.44
N ILE A 151 -0.41 0.76 -6.77
CA ILE A 151 -0.63 1.38 -5.46
C ILE A 151 -0.12 0.44 -4.35
N PRO A 152 0.92 0.83 -3.58
CA PRO A 152 1.47 -0.01 -2.52
C PRO A 152 0.62 0.04 -1.24
N LEU A 153 0.21 -1.12 -0.75
CA LEU A 153 -0.45 -1.34 0.54
C LEU A 153 0.58 -1.92 1.52
N THR A 154 1.12 -1.05 2.36
CA THR A 154 2.25 -1.39 3.23
C THR A 154 1.80 -1.93 4.59
N MET A 155 2.37 -3.05 5.00
CA MET A 155 2.24 -3.62 6.33
C MET A 155 3.58 -3.46 7.04
N GLY A 156 3.62 -2.57 8.01
CA GLY A 156 4.78 -2.30 8.82
C GLY A 156 4.38 -1.52 10.06
N GLU A 157 4.92 -1.91 11.21
CA GLU A 157 4.53 -1.37 12.52
C GLU A 157 5.40 -0.17 12.94
N GLU A 158 6.45 0.16 12.17
CA GLU A 158 7.38 1.22 12.53
C GLU A 158 6.99 2.56 11.87
N TYR A 159 6.76 3.58 12.72
CA TYR A 159 6.42 4.94 12.28
C TYR A 159 7.46 5.56 11.32
N TYR A 160 8.72 5.12 11.38
CA TYR A 160 9.77 5.56 10.45
C TYR A 160 9.52 5.08 9.02
N ILE A 161 8.87 3.92 8.82
CA ILE A 161 8.47 3.43 7.49
C ILE A 161 7.58 4.47 6.80
N ILE A 162 6.64 5.07 7.53
CA ILE A 162 5.73 6.11 7.00
C ILE A 162 6.53 7.32 6.50
N SER A 163 7.57 7.74 7.23
CA SER A 163 8.43 8.86 6.81
C SER A 163 9.18 8.55 5.50
N TYR A 164 9.77 7.36 5.39
CA TYR A 164 10.54 6.97 4.20
C TYR A 164 9.66 6.65 2.98
N PHE A 165 8.49 6.06 3.23
CA PHE A 165 7.46 5.84 2.23
C PHE A 165 6.94 7.16 1.65
N CYS A 166 6.54 8.10 2.52
CA CYS A 166 6.09 9.43 2.11
C CYS A 166 7.18 10.18 1.33
N GLY A 167 8.45 10.08 1.75
CA GLY A 167 9.57 10.61 1.00
C GLY A 167 9.72 10.01 -0.40
N SER A 168 9.49 8.71 -0.54
CA SER A 168 9.55 8.02 -1.85
C SER A 168 8.40 8.42 -2.77
N LEU A 169 7.19 8.58 -2.23
CA LEU A 169 6.05 9.11 -2.98
C LEU A 169 6.30 10.54 -3.45
N LYS A 170 6.87 11.39 -2.59
CA LYS A 170 7.19 12.79 -2.92
C LYS A 170 8.29 12.90 -3.98
N ALA A 171 9.24 11.96 -3.99
CA ALA A 171 10.27 11.87 -5.03
C ALA A 171 9.73 11.30 -6.36
N ALA A 172 8.69 10.47 -6.31
CA ALA A 172 8.02 9.93 -7.49
C ALA A 172 6.99 10.89 -8.10
N SER A 173 6.45 11.83 -7.33
CA SER A 173 5.62 12.91 -7.85
C SER A 173 6.46 13.96 -8.60
N PRO A 174 5.99 14.49 -9.75
CA PRO A 174 6.69 15.56 -10.46
C PRO A 174 6.88 16.78 -9.53
N PRO A 175 7.99 17.54 -9.66
CA PRO A 175 8.21 18.72 -8.83
C PRO A 175 7.04 19.69 -8.99
N SER A 176 6.35 19.98 -7.89
CA SER A 176 5.36 21.05 -7.84
C SER A 176 6.09 22.36 -8.11
N ASN A 177 5.73 23.03 -9.20
CA ASN A 177 6.14 24.40 -9.52
C ASN A 177 5.59 25.35 -8.44
N GLU A 178 6.27 25.43 -7.30
CA GLU A 178 6.05 26.47 -6.31
C GLU A 178 7.32 27.33 -6.25
N SER A 179 7.24 28.50 -6.89
CA SER A 179 8.18 29.60 -6.69
C SER A 179 8.20 29.99 -5.20
N PRO A 180 9.39 30.19 -4.59
CA PRO A 180 9.49 30.57 -3.18
C PRO A 180 8.87 31.96 -2.93
N PRO A 181 8.33 32.21 -1.72
CA PRO A 181 7.80 33.53 -1.32
C PRO A 181 8.90 34.60 -1.22
#